data_AF-B8IND8-F1
#
_entry.id   AF-B8IND8-F1
#
_cell.length_a   1.000
_cell.length_b   1.000
_cell.length_c   1.000
_cell.angle_alpha   90.00
_cell.angle_beta   90.00
_cell.angle_gamma   90.00
#
_symmetry.space_group_name_H-M   'P 1'
#
loop_
_entity.id
_entity.type
_entity.pdbx_description
1 polymer ?
#
loop_
_entity_poly.entity_id
_entity_poly.type
_entity_poly.pdbx_seq_one_letter_code
_entity_poly.pdbx_strand_id
1 'polypeptide(L)'
;MPGFDEGVHAEHRRTNRVQYVITRRDGTRTLYDGGIITKSEVPRIGEGKWLDGVVCKIVREVYTPHLDFTWTVWCEERARPR
;
A
#
# COMPACT_ATOMS: atom_id res chain seq x y z
N MET A 1 -41.95 -22.01 8.98
CA MET A 1 -40.52 -22.04 9.35
C MET A 1 -39.93 -20.68 8.99
N PRO A 2 -39.29 -19.95 9.90
CA PRO A 2 -38.65 -18.68 9.55
C PRO A 2 -37.32 -18.97 8.86
N GLY A 3 -37.16 -18.44 7.65
CA GLY A 3 -35.90 -18.48 6.90
C GLY A 3 -34.92 -17.49 7.49
N PHE A 4 -33.96 -18.01 8.28
CA PHE A 4 -32.72 -17.33 8.60
C PHE A 4 -31.78 -17.48 7.40
N ASP A 5 -31.89 -16.59 6.43
CA ASP A 5 -30.81 -16.33 5.47
C ASP A 5 -30.08 -15.05 5.92
N GLU A 6 -29.53 -15.11 7.15
CA GLU A 6 -28.46 -14.22 7.58
C GLU A 6 -27.17 -14.67 6.91
N GLY A 7 -27.06 -14.28 5.64
CA GLY A 7 -25.90 -14.54 4.81
C GLY A 7 -25.64 -13.34 3.92
N VAL A 8 -25.74 -12.12 4.48
CA VAL A 8 -25.07 -10.97 3.87
C VAL A 8 -23.59 -11.30 3.95
N HIS A 9 -23.10 -12.01 2.92
CA HIS A 9 -21.71 -11.95 2.54
C HIS A 9 -21.44 -10.46 2.38
N ALA A 10 -20.93 -9.83 3.44
CA ALA A 10 -20.22 -8.59 3.32
C ALA A 10 -19.09 -8.93 2.35
N GLU A 11 -19.36 -8.72 1.07
CA GLU A 11 -18.36 -8.72 0.03
C GLU A 11 -17.34 -7.72 0.56
N HIS A 12 -16.24 -8.24 1.10
CA HIS A 12 -15.13 -7.42 1.56
C HIS A 12 -14.70 -6.67 0.31
N ARG A 13 -15.27 -5.47 0.14
CA ARG A 13 -15.03 -4.59 -1.00
C ARG A 13 -13.55 -4.33 -0.92
N ARG A 14 -12.77 -5.05 -1.73
CA ARG A 14 -11.32 -4.88 -1.79
C ARG A 14 -11.13 -3.41 -2.11
N THR A 15 -10.66 -2.64 -1.13
CA THR A 15 -10.48 -1.21 -1.32
C THR A 15 -9.47 -0.94 -2.43
N ASN A 16 -8.64 -1.95 -2.75
CA ASN A 16 -7.48 -1.87 -3.64
C ASN A 16 -6.61 -0.66 -3.30
N ARG A 17 -6.65 -0.23 -2.03
CA ARG A 17 -5.92 0.93 -1.56
C ARG A 17 -4.51 0.50 -1.18
N VAL A 18 -3.52 1.31 -1.53
CA VAL A 18 -2.13 1.07 -1.19
C VAL A 18 -1.68 2.04 -0.11
N GLN A 19 -1.03 1.50 0.92
CA GLN A 19 -0.32 2.27 1.93
C GLN A 19 1.18 2.06 1.75
N TYR A 20 1.92 3.16 1.74
CA TYR A 20 3.38 3.14 1.68
C TYR A 20 3.97 3.37 3.07
N VAL A 21 5.00 2.60 3.40
CA VAL A 21 5.85 2.78 4.58
C VAL A 21 7.21 3.27 4.08
N ILE A 22 7.44 4.56 4.20
CA ILE A 22 8.66 5.22 3.73
C ILE A 22 9.67 5.24 4.88
N THR A 23 10.78 4.52 4.73
CA THR A 23 11.94 4.62 5.62
C THR A 23 12.82 5.77 5.14
N ARG A 24 12.86 6.85 5.93
CA ARG A 24 13.64 8.06 5.69
C ARG A 24 15.11 7.81 6.01
N ARG A 25 16.01 8.69 5.56
CA ARG A 25 17.46 8.53 5.80
C ARG A 25 17.88 8.62 7.26
N ASP A 26 17.11 9.31 8.08
CA ASP A 26 17.31 9.39 9.53
C ASP A 26 16.82 8.12 10.26
N GLY A 27 16.33 7.12 9.54
CA GLY A 27 15.80 5.86 10.07
C GLY A 27 14.33 5.94 10.50
N THR A 28 13.71 7.13 10.43
CA THR A 28 12.28 7.28 10.76
C THR A 28 11.41 6.63 9.69
N ARG A 29 10.21 6.19 10.11
CA ARG A 29 9.21 5.61 9.21
C ARG A 29 7.99 6.52 9.16
N THR A 30 7.56 6.83 7.95
CA THR A 30 6.37 7.64 7.68
C THR A 30 5.39 6.83 6.85
N LEU A 31 4.10 6.97 7.16
CA LEU A 31 3.02 6.34 6.38
C LEU A 31 2.54 7.34 5.34
N TYR A 32 2.39 6.87 4.10
CA TYR A 32 1.86 7.66 3.00
C TYR A 32 0.72 6.90 2.32
N ASP A 33 -0.42 7.56 2.20
CA ASP A 33 -1.59 7.00 1.52
C ASP A 33 -1.44 7.15 0.01
N GLY A 34 -1.31 6.03 -0.69
CA GLY A 34 -1.17 6.01 -2.13
C GLY A 34 -2.50 5.99 -2.89
N GLY A 35 -3.62 5.99 -2.18
CA GLY A 35 -4.96 5.95 -2.77
C GLY A 35 -5.32 4.57 -3.34
N ILE A 36 -6.40 4.55 -4.10
CA ILE A 36 -6.94 3.35 -4.75
C ILE A 36 -6.16 3.09 -6.04
N ILE A 37 -5.68 1.87 -6.21
CA ILE A 37 -4.93 1.44 -7.39
C ILE A 37 -5.61 0.24 -8.05
N THR A 38 -5.32 0.00 -9.31
CA THR A 38 -5.62 -1.26 -9.98
C THR A 38 -4.52 -2.29 -9.72
N LYS A 39 -4.80 -3.57 -10.02
CA LYS A 39 -3.81 -4.66 -9.87
C LYS A 39 -2.55 -4.43 -10.73
N SER A 40 -2.69 -3.79 -11.88
CA SER A 40 -1.57 -3.43 -12.76
C SER A 40 -0.67 -2.32 -12.20
N GLU A 41 -1.19 -1.51 -11.28
CA GLU A 41 -0.50 -0.37 -10.68
C GLU A 41 0.19 -0.72 -9.35
N VAL A 42 0.12 -1.98 -8.92
CA VAL A 42 0.81 -2.46 -7.72
C VAL A 42 2.32 -2.25 -7.92
N PRO A 43 2.96 -1.40 -7.09
CA PRO A 43 4.37 -1.10 -7.25
C PRO A 43 5.24 -2.33 -7.03
N ARG A 44 6.35 -2.43 -7.75
CA ARG A 44 7.23 -3.62 -7.73
C ARG A 44 8.54 -3.35 -7.00
N ILE A 45 9.11 -4.38 -6.35
CA ILE A 45 10.47 -4.32 -5.80
C ILE A 45 11.45 -3.80 -6.85
N GLY A 46 12.27 -2.82 -6.44
CA GLY A 46 13.29 -2.21 -7.28
C GLY A 46 12.84 -0.93 -8.00
N GLU A 47 11.53 -0.70 -8.13
CA GLU A 47 10.98 0.50 -8.76
C GLU A 47 11.30 1.75 -7.93
N GLY A 48 11.62 2.85 -8.62
CA GLY A 48 11.76 4.17 -8.03
C GLY A 48 10.45 4.93 -8.11
N LYS A 49 9.98 5.46 -6.97
CA LYS A 49 8.77 6.29 -6.88
C LYS A 49 9.10 7.63 -6.20
N TRP A 50 8.39 8.67 -6.60
CA TRP A 50 8.37 9.95 -5.88
C TRP A 50 7.18 9.95 -4.92
N LEU A 51 7.44 9.90 -3.61
CA LEU A 51 6.43 9.86 -2.55
C LEU A 51 6.81 10.83 -1.45
N ASP A 52 5.84 11.58 -0.94
CA ASP A 52 6.02 12.46 0.23
C ASP A 52 7.31 13.32 0.17
N GLY A 53 7.51 13.95 -0.99
CA GLY A 53 8.63 14.87 -1.26
C GLY A 53 9.99 14.21 -1.49
N VAL A 54 10.09 12.88 -1.55
CA VAL A 54 11.36 12.16 -1.76
C VAL A 54 11.29 11.11 -2.86
N VAL A 55 12.46 10.83 -3.46
CA VAL A 55 12.64 9.62 -4.26
C VAL A 55 12.83 8.45 -3.30
N CYS A 56 12.06 7.39 -3.46
CA CYS A 56 12.21 6.17 -2.70
C CYS A 56 12.32 4.96 -3.64
N LYS A 57 13.08 3.95 -3.23
CA LYS A 57 13.15 2.65 -3.90
C LYS A 57 12.25 1.67 -3.16
N ILE A 58 11.37 0.98 -3.88
CA ILE A 58 10.53 -0.06 -3.28
C ILE A 58 11.39 -1.28 -2.97
N VAL A 59 11.29 -1.76 -1.73
CA VAL A 59 12.09 -2.88 -1.21
C VAL A 59 11.23 -4.07 -0.79
N ARG A 60 9.92 -3.85 -0.61
CA ARG A 60 8.97 -4.91 -0.27
C ARG A 60 7.55 -4.48 -0.64
N GLU A 61 6.74 -5.43 -1.07
CA GLU A 61 5.29 -5.32 -1.17
C GLU A 61 4.64 -6.52 -0.50
N VAL A 62 3.52 -6.30 0.18
CA VAL A 62 2.73 -7.35 0.83
C VAL A 62 1.26 -7.11 0.56
N TYR A 63 0.61 -8.13 0.02
CA TYR A 63 -0.84 -8.19 -0.07
C TYR A 63 -1.41 -8.39 1.34
N THR A 64 -2.08 -7.37 1.84
CA THR A 64 -2.61 -7.27 3.22
C THR A 64 -4.06 -6.81 3.11
N PRO A 65 -4.99 -7.71 2.73
CA PRO A 65 -6.39 -7.35 2.55
C PRO A 65 -7.04 -7.07 3.92
N HIS A 66 -7.06 -5.79 4.30
CA HIS A 66 -7.77 -5.25 5.45
C HIS A 66 -8.91 -4.34 4.98
N LEU A 67 -9.77 -3.90 5.91
CA LEU A 67 -10.84 -2.95 5.60
C LEU A 67 -10.30 -1.60 5.11
N ASP A 68 -9.13 -1.16 5.60
CA ASP A 68 -8.58 0.17 5.31
C ASP A 68 -7.64 0.22 4.09
N PHE A 69 -6.89 -0.86 3.83
CA PHE A 69 -5.97 -0.99 2.71
C PHE A 69 -5.81 -2.44 2.26
N THR A 70 -5.41 -2.63 1.01
CA THR A 70 -5.22 -3.94 0.37
C THR A 70 -3.74 -4.26 0.17
N TRP A 71 -2.90 -3.23 0.01
CA TRP A 71 -1.47 -3.38 -0.25
C TRP A 71 -0.69 -2.53 0.73
N THR A 72 0.34 -3.12 1.32
CA THR A 72 1.38 -2.38 2.05
C THR A 72 2.67 -2.46 1.27
N VAL A 73 3.30 -1.32 1.01
CA VAL A 73 4.53 -1.22 0.22
C VAL A 73 5.58 -0.51 1.05
N TRP A 74 6.74 -1.12 1.25
CA TRP A 74 7.87 -0.52 1.96
C TRP A 74 8.86 0.02 0.95
N CYS A 75 9.32 1.23 1.21
CA CYS A 75 10.31 1.89 0.38
C CYS A 75 11.35 2.62 1.22
N GLU A 76 12.55 2.74 0.66
CA GLU A 76 13.69 3.41 1.29
C GLU A 76 13.99 4.69 0.54
N GLU A 77 14.09 5.80 1.26
CA GLU A 77 14.51 7.08 0.70
C GLU A 77 15.89 6.96 0.03
N ARG A 78 16.00 7.47 -1.19
CA ARG A 78 17.25 7.58 -1.94
C ARG A 78 17.75 9.02 -1.97
N ALA A 79 19.07 9.18 -1.96
CA ALA A 79 19.69 10.47 -2.28
C ALA A 79 19.31 10.90 -3.69
N ARG A 80 19.00 12.20 -3.87
CA ARG A 80 19.02 12.78 -5.21
C ARG A 80 20.40 12.49 -5.81
N PRO A 81 20.47 11.94 -7.03
CA PRO A 81 21.74 11.96 -7.75
C PRO A 81 22.17 13.43 -7.88
N ARG A 82 23.43 13.70 -7.52
CA ARG A 82 24.04 15.02 -7.66
C ARG A 82 24.24 15.35 -9.12
#